data_AF-A0A7S1QMT3-F1
#
_entry.id   AF-A0A7S1QMT3-F1
#
_cell.length_a   1.000
_cell.length_b   1.000
_cell.length_c   1.000
_cell.angle_alpha   90.00
_cell.angle_beta   90.00
_cell.angle_gamma   90.00
#
_symmetry.space_group_name_H-M   'P 1'
#
loop_
_entity.id
_entity.type
_entity.pdbx_description
1 polymer ?
#
loop_
_entity_poly.entity_id
_entity_poly.type
_entity_poly.pdbx_seq_one_letter_code
_entity_poly.pdbx_strand_id
1 'polypeptide(L)'
;MGIPKYHKWLTDRYPRAFTERQQERAEHVYVDVNSVLHEVMRRSNTEEQFMNELFRKFDILFNKVVPEKSLFLAVDGPTSFAKCLTQRTRRREHASKDKRSGGGGGKKGAGKGPSLSSNLLTPGVPFMTRLTSSLEQYALTRMNPGRQLAKCTSVTISGALSIGE
;
A
#
# COMPACT_ATOMS: atom_id res chain seq x y z
N MET A 1 3.13 4.95 8.74
CA MET A 1 4.49 5.45 8.45
C MET A 1 4.48 6.95 8.63
N GLY A 2 5.64 7.60 8.69
CA GLY A 2 5.74 9.06 8.80
C GLY A 2 5.99 9.59 10.21
N ILE A 3 6.27 10.89 10.28
CA ILE A 3 6.56 11.61 11.51
C ILE A 3 5.28 11.69 12.36
N PRO A 4 5.28 11.18 13.61
CA PRO A 4 4.08 11.19 14.46
C PRO A 4 3.48 12.58 14.57
N LYS A 5 2.16 12.68 14.35
CA LYS A 5 1.37 13.92 14.43
C LYS A 5 1.75 15.04 13.44
N TYR A 6 2.70 14.81 12.52
CA TYR A 6 3.13 15.86 11.58
C TYR A 6 2.02 16.30 10.64
N HIS A 7 1.26 15.35 10.07
CA HIS A 7 0.12 15.68 9.21
C HIS A 7 -0.92 16.54 9.97
N LYS A 8 -1.25 16.17 11.21
CA LYS A 8 -2.18 16.94 12.05
C LYS A 8 -1.64 18.35 12.32
N TRP A 9 -0.37 18.46 12.71
CA TRP A 9 0.27 19.75 12.92
C TRP A 9 0.23 20.62 11.65
N LEU A 10 0.46 20.02 10.48
CA LEU A 10 0.45 20.72 9.19
C LEU A 10 -0.96 21.21 8.83
N THR A 11 -1.99 20.38 9.00
CA THR A 11 -3.39 20.76 8.77
C THR A 11 -3.87 21.85 9.73
N ASP A 12 -3.49 21.76 10.99
CA ASP A 12 -3.88 22.75 12.02
C ASP A 12 -3.18 24.09 11.77
N ARG A 13 -1.91 24.07 11.33
CA ARG A 13 -1.10 25.28 11.12
C ARG A 13 -1.38 25.97 9.78
N TYR A 14 -1.62 25.21 8.72
CA TYR A 14 -1.79 25.72 7.35
C TYR A 14 -3.05 25.16 6.69
N PRO A 15 -4.26 25.45 7.21
CA PRO A 15 -5.49 24.85 6.70
C PRO A 15 -5.74 25.17 5.22
N ARG A 16 -5.29 26.35 4.75
CA ARG A 16 -5.42 26.77 3.34
C ARG A 16 -4.54 25.96 2.37
N ALA A 17 -3.58 25.18 2.85
CA ALA A 17 -2.79 24.27 2.02
C ALA A 17 -3.56 22.99 1.66
N PHE A 18 -4.73 22.76 2.26
CA PHE A 18 -5.54 21.57 2.06
C PHE A 18 -6.86 21.96 1.41
N THR A 19 -7.19 21.28 0.31
CA THR A 19 -8.47 21.45 -0.39
C THR A 19 -9.04 20.07 -0.64
N GLU A 20 -10.31 19.88 -0.27
CA GLU A 20 -11.02 18.65 -0.59
C GLU A 20 -11.44 18.69 -2.05
N ARG A 21 -11.12 17.62 -2.78
CA ARG A 21 -11.53 17.42 -4.18
C ARG A 21 -12.14 16.06 -4.35
N GLN A 22 -13.27 16.01 -5.07
CA GLN A 22 -13.94 14.76 -5.39
C GLN A 22 -13.17 13.96 -6.45
N GLN A 23 -12.65 14.67 -7.45
CA GLN A 23 -11.80 14.13 -8.49
C GLN A 23 -10.71 15.16 -8.85
N GLU A 24 -9.49 14.68 -9.05
CA GLU A 24 -8.34 15.46 -9.49
C GLU A 24 -7.74 14.81 -10.73
N ARG A 25 -7.34 15.63 -11.71
CA ARG A 25 -6.63 15.19 -12.91
C ARG A 25 -5.18 15.63 -12.80
N ALA A 26 -4.27 14.71 -13.11
CA ALA A 26 -2.84 15.01 -13.09
C ALA A 26 -2.16 14.32 -14.27
N GLU A 27 -1.14 14.97 -14.84
CA GLU A 27 -0.38 14.38 -15.94
C GLU A 27 0.43 13.17 -15.48
N HIS A 28 1.09 13.30 -14.33
CA HIS A 28 1.96 12.29 -13.76
C HIS A 28 1.53 11.96 -12.33
N VAL A 29 1.21 10.69 -12.07
CA VAL A 29 0.79 10.22 -10.75
C VAL A 29 1.81 9.22 -10.23
N TYR A 30 2.28 9.43 -9.00
CA TYR A 30 3.22 8.55 -8.31
C TYR A 30 2.54 7.99 -7.07
N VAL A 31 2.59 6.67 -6.90
CA VAL A 31 1.96 5.98 -5.79
C VAL A 31 3.01 5.18 -5.04
N ASP A 32 3.25 5.54 -3.78
CA ASP A 32 3.85 4.63 -2.80
C ASP A 32 2.82 3.54 -2.50
N VAL A 33 3.05 2.35 -3.07
CA VAL A 33 2.14 1.21 -2.96
C VAL A 33 2.11 0.68 -1.52
N ASN A 34 3.20 0.77 -0.76
CA ASN A 34 3.28 0.17 0.58
C ASN A 34 2.30 0.75 1.58
N SER A 35 1.98 2.03 1.44
CA SER A 35 0.94 2.68 2.23
C SER A 35 -0.42 1.99 2.02
N VAL A 36 -0.75 1.62 0.78
CA VAL A 36 -1.98 0.90 0.43
C VAL A 36 -1.91 -0.57 0.86
N LEU A 37 -0.78 -1.26 0.60
CA LEU A 37 -0.61 -2.67 1.01
C LEU A 37 -0.81 -2.84 2.50
N HIS A 38 -0.24 -1.96 3.32
CA HIS A 38 -0.41 -2.00 4.78
C HIS A 38 -1.86 -1.74 5.22
N GLU A 39 -2.63 -0.90 4.52
CA GLU A 39 -4.05 -0.70 4.81
C GLU A 39 -4.85 -1.97 4.52
N VAL A 40 -4.66 -2.54 3.34
CA VAL A 40 -5.39 -3.73 2.86
C VAL A 40 -5.03 -4.96 3.69
N MET A 41 -3.76 -5.17 4.02
CA MET A 41 -3.27 -6.30 4.84
C MET A 41 -3.98 -6.38 6.19
N ARG A 42 -4.32 -5.25 6.81
CA ARG A 42 -5.03 -5.22 8.11
C ARG A 42 -6.48 -5.68 8.03
N ARG A 43 -7.06 -5.71 6.82
CA ARG A 43 -8.47 -6.03 6.56
C ARG A 43 -8.65 -7.39 5.89
N SER A 44 -7.56 -8.02 5.47
CA SER A 44 -7.57 -9.28 4.72
C SER A 44 -7.05 -10.45 5.55
N ASN A 45 -7.74 -11.59 5.45
CA ASN A 45 -7.35 -12.83 6.13
C ASN A 45 -6.67 -13.84 5.19
N THR A 46 -6.85 -13.72 3.87
CA THR A 46 -6.26 -14.62 2.85
C THR A 46 -5.58 -13.83 1.72
N GLU A 47 -4.55 -14.39 1.09
CA GLU A 47 -3.83 -13.72 -0.01
C GLU A 47 -4.80 -13.34 -1.13
N GLU A 48 -5.78 -14.20 -1.46
CA GLU A 48 -6.80 -13.90 -2.46
C GLU A 48 -7.66 -12.68 -2.08
N GLN A 49 -8.16 -12.63 -0.85
CA GLN A 49 -8.92 -11.47 -0.35
C GLN A 49 -8.06 -10.21 -0.37
N PHE A 50 -6.77 -10.32 -0.04
CA PHE A 50 -5.83 -9.23 -0.13
C PHE A 50 -5.70 -8.68 -1.55
N MET A 51 -5.49 -9.54 -2.55
CA MET A 51 -5.34 -9.11 -3.94
C MET A 51 -6.62 -8.44 -4.47
N ASN A 52 -7.78 -9.02 -4.19
CA ASN A 52 -9.07 -8.47 -4.60
C ASN A 52 -9.32 -7.08 -3.99
N GLU A 53 -9.08 -6.93 -2.68
CA GLU A 53 -9.28 -5.66 -1.99
C GLU A 53 -8.24 -4.61 -2.43
N LEU A 54 -7.01 -5.02 -2.73
CA LEU A 54 -5.97 -4.15 -3.26
C LEU A 54 -6.38 -3.53 -4.61
N PHE A 55 -6.79 -4.35 -5.57
CA PHE A 55 -7.19 -3.85 -6.89
C PHE A 55 -8.48 -3.03 -6.84
N ARG A 56 -9.43 -3.39 -5.97
CA ARG A 56 -10.61 -2.57 -5.71
C ARG A 56 -10.23 -1.20 -5.15
N LYS A 57 -9.27 -1.14 -4.22
CA LYS A 57 -8.77 0.11 -3.64
C LYS A 57 -8.07 0.97 -4.70
N PHE A 58 -7.31 0.36 -5.61
CA PHE A 58 -6.71 1.09 -6.74
C PHE A 58 -7.75 1.60 -7.74
N ASP A 59 -8.77 0.81 -8.07
CA ASP A 59 -9.86 1.28 -8.94
C ASP A 59 -10.56 2.52 -8.31
N ILE A 60 -10.78 2.52 -6.99
CA ILE A 60 -11.30 3.70 -6.27
C ILE A 60 -10.30 4.86 -6.31
N LEU A 61 -9.01 4.60 -6.12
CA LEU A 61 -7.97 5.62 -6.14
C LEU A 61 -7.89 6.30 -7.51
N PHE A 62 -7.84 5.53 -8.59
CA PHE A 62 -7.70 6.06 -9.95
C PHE A 62 -8.99 6.66 -10.53
N ASN A 63 -10.14 6.37 -9.92
CA ASN A 63 -11.36 7.14 -10.17
C ASN A 63 -11.30 8.54 -9.52
N LYS A 64 -10.61 8.68 -8.38
CA LYS A 64 -10.44 9.96 -7.68
C LYS A 64 -9.27 10.77 -8.22
N VAL A 65 -8.16 10.13 -8.55
CA VAL A 65 -6.96 10.77 -9.10
C VAL A 65 -6.73 10.16 -10.47
N VAL A 66 -7.09 10.90 -11.51
CA VAL A 66 -7.07 10.42 -12.90
C VAL A 66 -5.73 10.80 -13.54
N PRO A 67 -4.82 9.83 -13.78
CA PRO A 67 -3.58 10.07 -14.52
C PRO A 67 -3.85 10.27 -16.02
N GLU A 68 -3.28 11.32 -16.60
CA GLU A 68 -3.49 11.68 -18.02
C GLU A 68 -2.31 11.40 -18.94
N LYS A 69 -1.09 11.19 -18.40
CA LYS A 69 0.09 10.80 -19.19
C LYS A 69 0.77 9.56 -18.62
N SER A 70 1.20 9.60 -17.36
CA SER A 70 1.87 8.46 -16.74
C SER A 70 1.43 8.16 -15.31
N LEU A 71 1.50 6.87 -14.98
CA LEU A 71 1.34 6.35 -13.63
C LEU A 71 2.60 5.58 -13.23
N PHE A 72 3.13 5.88 -12.05
CA PHE A 72 4.26 5.17 -11.45
C PHE A 72 3.82 4.50 -10.14
N LEU A 73 3.90 3.17 -10.08
CA LEU A 73 3.63 2.38 -8.89
C LEU A 73 4.96 1.93 -8.28
N ALA A 74 5.29 2.50 -7.11
CA ALA A 74 6.53 2.19 -6.39
C ALA A 74 6.27 1.19 -5.27
N VAL A 75 6.93 0.04 -5.34
CA VAL A 75 6.96 -0.96 -4.26
C VAL A 75 8.37 -0.94 -3.65
N ASP A 76 8.48 -0.65 -2.35
CA ASP A 76 9.73 -0.78 -1.57
C ASP A 76 10.45 -2.08 -1.98
N GLY A 77 11.73 -1.95 -2.33
CA GLY A 77 12.63 -3.07 -2.52
C GLY A 77 13.75 -3.07 -1.48
N PRO A 78 14.89 -3.74 -1.77
CA PRO A 78 16.04 -3.73 -0.88
C PRO A 78 16.52 -2.29 -0.64
N THR A 79 16.81 -1.97 0.62
CA THR A 79 17.05 -0.59 1.08
C THR A 79 18.29 -0.51 1.97
N SER A 80 18.64 0.71 2.38
CA SER A 80 19.78 0.99 3.25
C SER A 80 19.72 0.23 4.58
N PHE A 81 20.89 -0.04 5.15
CA PHE A 81 21.01 -0.72 6.45
C PHE A 81 20.27 0.03 7.57
N ALA A 82 20.30 1.37 7.55
CA ALA A 82 19.61 2.20 8.54
C ALA A 82 18.08 2.01 8.50
N LYS A 83 17.46 1.98 7.30
CA LYS A 83 16.02 1.67 7.18
C LYS A 83 15.72 0.24 7.63
N CYS A 84 16.57 -0.72 7.24
CA CYS A 84 16.42 -2.12 7.66
C CYS A 84 16.39 -2.27 9.19
N LEU A 85 17.29 -1.59 9.93
CA LEU A 85 17.29 -1.59 11.39
C LEU A 85 16.00 -1.00 11.99
N THR A 86 15.54 0.12 11.41
CA THR A 86 14.29 0.76 11.83
C THR A 86 13.09 -0.16 11.61
N GLN A 87 13.01 -0.78 10.43
CA GLN A 87 11.95 -1.74 10.10
C GLN A 87 11.99 -2.99 10.98
N ARG A 88 13.20 -3.52 11.28
CA ARG A 88 13.39 -4.65 12.19
C ARG A 88 12.87 -4.35 13.58
N THR A 89 13.20 -3.17 14.13
CA THR A 89 12.75 -2.72 15.45
C THR A 89 11.23 -2.60 15.49
N ARG A 90 10.64 -1.90 14.51
CA ARG A 90 9.18 -1.75 14.36
C ARG A 90 8.47 -3.11 14.32
N ARG A 91 8.96 -4.05 13.52
CA ARG A 91 8.36 -5.39 13.38
C ARG A 91 8.45 -6.21 14.67
N ARG A 92 9.55 -6.12 15.40
CA ARG A 92 9.72 -6.77 16.72
C ARG A 92 8.71 -6.23 17.75
N GLU A 93 8.51 -4.92 17.78
CA GLU A 93 7.54 -4.30 18.68
C GLU A 93 6.11 -4.74 18.37
N HIS A 94 5.72 -4.80 17.09
CA HIS A 94 4.41 -5.29 16.67
C HIS A 94 4.19 -6.74 17.10
N ALA A 95 5.14 -7.64 16.81
CA ALA A 95 5.04 -9.03 17.22
C ALA A 95 4.94 -9.20 18.75
N SER A 96 5.63 -8.35 19.52
CA SER A 96 5.58 -8.37 20.98
C SER A 96 4.23 -7.89 21.53
N LYS A 97 3.62 -6.88 20.90
CA LYS A 97 2.29 -6.39 21.24
C LYS A 97 1.21 -7.42 20.94
N ASP A 98 1.30 -8.10 19.81
CA ASP A 98 0.35 -9.16 19.44
C ASP A 98 0.38 -10.31 20.47
N LYS A 99 1.59 -10.76 20.86
CA LYS A 99 1.76 -11.77 21.92
C LYS A 99 1.17 -11.36 23.27
N ARG A 100 1.41 -10.11 23.70
CA ARG A 100 0.84 -9.59 24.96
C ARG A 100 -0.69 -9.47 24.91
N SER A 101 -1.24 -9.11 23.75
CA SER A 101 -2.69 -9.01 23.56
C SER A 101 -3.42 -10.36 23.45
N GLY A 102 -2.68 -11.46 23.27
CA GLY A 102 -3.22 -12.83 23.27
C GLY A 102 -3.22 -13.51 24.64
N GLY A 103 -2.58 -12.93 25.66
CA GLY A 103 -2.44 -13.52 27.01
C GLY A 103 -3.46 -13.02 28.05
N GLY A 104 -4.29 -12.03 27.73
CA GLY A 104 -5.31 -11.50 28.64
C GLY A 104 -6.69 -12.03 28.26
N GLY A 105 -7.27 -12.89 29.10
CA GLY A 105 -8.63 -13.41 28.94
C GLY A 105 -9.65 -12.28 28.76
N GLY A 106 -10.31 -12.26 27.60
CA GLY A 106 -11.32 -11.26 27.27
C GLY A 106 -11.79 -11.39 25.82
N LYS A 107 -12.82 -12.22 25.62
CA LYS A 107 -13.73 -12.31 24.46
C LYS A 107 -13.35 -11.42 23.25
N LYS A 108 -12.47 -11.92 22.37
CA LYS A 108 -12.54 -11.56 20.95
C LYS A 108 -13.42 -12.62 20.29
N GLY A 109 -14.56 -12.19 19.76
CA GLY A 109 -15.57 -13.05 19.17
C GLY A 109 -14.97 -14.10 18.23
N ALA A 110 -15.52 -15.31 18.32
CA ALA A 110 -15.31 -16.39 17.38
C ALA A 110 -15.49 -15.85 15.95
N GLY A 111 -14.45 -15.95 15.10
CA GLY A 111 -14.56 -15.58 13.69
C GLY A 111 -13.35 -14.93 13.01
N LYS A 112 -12.19 -14.77 13.64
CA LYS A 112 -10.96 -14.40 12.92
C LYS A 112 -10.08 -15.63 12.70
N GLY A 113 -10.11 -16.17 11.48
CA GLY A 113 -9.08 -17.08 10.98
C GLY A 113 -7.68 -16.45 11.05
N PRO A 114 -6.62 -17.19 10.67
CA PRO A 114 -5.26 -16.67 10.71
C PRO A 114 -5.16 -15.37 9.92
N SER A 115 -4.85 -14.26 10.59
CA SER A 115 -4.61 -12.98 9.92
C SER A 115 -3.29 -13.04 9.17
N LEU A 116 -3.25 -12.56 7.93
CA LEU A 116 -2.01 -12.48 7.17
C LEU A 116 -0.96 -11.63 7.90
N SER A 117 0.26 -12.15 7.96
CA SER A 117 1.36 -11.43 8.58
C SER A 117 1.82 -10.29 7.69
N SER A 118 1.92 -9.08 8.26
CA SER A 118 2.51 -7.93 7.55
C SER A 118 3.99 -8.13 7.17
N ASN A 119 4.65 -9.17 7.70
CA ASN A 119 5.98 -9.56 7.27
C ASN A 119 6.02 -10.08 5.82
N LEU A 120 4.88 -10.45 5.23
CA LEU A 120 4.78 -10.73 3.79
C LEU A 120 5.14 -9.51 2.94
N LEU A 121 4.97 -8.30 3.47
CA LEU A 121 5.33 -7.03 2.83
C LEU A 121 6.84 -6.74 3.03
N THR A 122 7.67 -7.71 2.68
CA THR A 122 9.13 -7.60 2.73
C THR A 122 9.70 -7.95 1.37
N PRO A 123 10.56 -7.10 0.79
CA PRO A 123 11.34 -7.44 -0.39
C PRO A 123 12.03 -8.80 -0.22
N GLY A 124 12.05 -9.60 -1.28
CA GLY A 124 12.65 -10.94 -1.28
C GLY A 124 11.74 -12.08 -0.80
N VAL A 125 10.55 -11.80 -0.27
CA VAL A 125 9.54 -12.84 -0.02
C VAL A 125 8.84 -13.19 -1.35
N PRO A 126 8.60 -14.47 -1.68
CA PRO A 126 7.95 -14.87 -2.94
C PRO A 126 6.60 -14.17 -3.19
N PHE A 127 5.88 -13.84 -2.13
CA PHE A 127 4.66 -13.04 -2.18
C PHE A 127 4.86 -11.69 -2.90
N MET A 128 5.95 -10.96 -2.62
CA MET A 128 6.20 -9.66 -3.22
C MET A 128 6.52 -9.73 -4.72
N THR A 129 7.14 -10.83 -5.16
CA THR A 129 7.34 -11.09 -6.59
C THR A 129 6.00 -11.35 -7.28
N ARG A 130 5.15 -12.20 -6.71
CA ARG A 130 3.78 -12.43 -7.24
C ARG A 130 2.94 -11.15 -7.26
N LEU A 131 3.05 -10.34 -6.20
CA LEU A 131 2.40 -9.04 -6.12
C LEU A 131 2.83 -8.13 -7.28
N THR A 132 4.13 -8.04 -7.55
CA THR A 132 4.67 -7.24 -8.66
C THR A 132 4.07 -7.68 -10.00
N SER A 133 4.12 -8.98 -10.32
CA SER A 133 3.52 -9.49 -11.56
C SER A 133 2.01 -9.23 -11.63
N SER A 134 1.31 -9.31 -10.50
CA SER A 134 -0.13 -9.03 -10.47
C SER A 134 -0.45 -7.54 -10.67
N LEU A 135 0.41 -6.63 -10.22
CA LEU A 135 0.29 -5.19 -10.47
C LEU A 135 0.48 -4.88 -11.95
N GLU A 136 1.43 -5.54 -12.61
CA GLU A 136 1.65 -5.43 -14.06
C GLU A 136 0.40 -5.89 -14.82
N GLN A 137 -0.16 -7.05 -14.47
CA GLN A 137 -1.40 -7.54 -15.08
C GLN A 137 -2.58 -6.60 -14.81
N TYR A 138 -2.71 -6.09 -13.59
CA TYR A 138 -3.71 -5.08 -13.26
C TYR A 138 -3.57 -3.85 -14.17
N ALA A 139 -2.37 -3.29 -14.30
CA ALA A 139 -2.11 -2.13 -15.15
C ALA A 139 -2.50 -2.40 -16.61
N LEU A 140 -2.05 -3.51 -17.19
CA LEU A 140 -2.40 -3.90 -18.57
C LEU A 140 -3.92 -3.96 -18.79
N THR A 141 -4.67 -4.57 -17.87
CA THR A 141 -6.14 -4.64 -18.02
C THR A 141 -6.82 -3.29 -17.89
N ARG A 142 -6.25 -2.36 -17.12
CA ARG A 142 -6.83 -1.03 -16.84
C ARG A 142 -6.43 0.04 -17.82
N MET A 143 -5.43 -0.21 -18.66
CA MET A 143 -5.08 0.63 -19.80
C MET A 143 -6.01 0.41 -21.02
N ASN A 144 -6.82 -0.64 -21.02
CA ASN A 144 -7.80 -0.87 -22.10
C ASN A 144 -8.84 0.25 -22.18
N PRO A 145 -9.40 0.54 -23.38
CA PRO A 145 -10.44 1.55 -23.56
C PRO A 145 -11.62 1.36 -22.59
N GLY A 146 -12.12 2.48 -22.04
CA GLY A 146 -13.24 2.48 -21.10
C GLY A 146 -12.88 2.08 -19.65
N ARG A 147 -11.58 1.92 -19.34
CA ARG A 147 -11.09 1.63 -17.99
C ARG A 147 -10.35 2.84 -17.38
N GLN A 148 -10.03 2.73 -16.10
CA GLN A 148 -9.49 3.79 -15.25
C GLN A 148 -8.20 4.43 -15.80
N LEU A 149 -7.32 3.62 -16.40
CA LEU A 149 -6.02 4.06 -16.91
C LEU A 149 -5.99 4.19 -18.43
N ALA A 150 -7.15 4.21 -19.09
CA ALA A 150 -7.24 4.26 -20.56
C ALA A 150 -6.59 5.50 -21.18
N LYS A 151 -6.42 6.57 -20.40
CA LYS A 151 -5.75 7.81 -20.85
C LYS A 151 -4.23 7.78 -20.65
N CYS A 152 -3.70 6.85 -19.85
CA CYS A 152 -2.28 6.76 -19.62
C CYS A 152 -1.55 6.30 -20.88
N THR A 153 -0.56 7.08 -21.31
CA THR A 153 0.40 6.64 -22.33
C THR A 153 1.41 5.63 -21.78
N SER A 154 1.69 5.68 -20.48
CA SER A 154 2.60 4.73 -19.83
C SER A 154 2.20 4.44 -18.39
N VAL A 155 2.40 3.19 -17.98
CA VAL A 155 2.31 2.77 -16.58
C VAL A 155 3.60 2.03 -16.24
N THR A 156 4.29 2.47 -15.20
CA THR A 156 5.55 1.89 -14.75
C THR A 156 5.37 1.30 -13.36
N ILE A 157 5.80 0.05 -13.19
CA ILE A 157 5.83 -0.63 -11.89
C ILE A 157 7.29 -0.79 -11.49
N SER A 158 7.71 -0.11 -10.42
CA SER A 158 8.97 -0.39 -9.76
C SER A 158 8.71 -1.45 -8.70
N GLY A 159 8.96 -2.71 -9.05
CA GLY A 159 8.67 -3.87 -8.23
C GLY A 159 9.63 -4.08 -7.06
N ALA A 160 9.34 -5.09 -6.25
CA ALA A 160 10.07 -5.37 -5.00
C ALA A 160 11.53 -5.83 -5.17
N LEU A 161 12.00 -6.02 -6.41
CA LEU A 161 13.40 -6.34 -6.71
C LEU A 161 14.21 -5.07 -7.06
N SER A 162 13.55 -3.95 -7.37
CA SER A 162 14.19 -2.66 -7.60
C SER A 162 14.82 -2.15 -6.30
N ILE A 163 16.07 -1.72 -6.33
CA ILE A 163 16.73 -1.17 -5.14
C ILE A 163 16.12 0.20 -4.83
N GLY A 164 15.69 0.40 -3.58
CA GLY A 164 15.12 1.67 -3.14
C GLY A 164 13.97 1.50 -2.15
N GLU A 165 13.65 2.63 -1.51
CA GLU A 165 12.36 2.82 -0.85
C GLU A 165 11.32 3.24 -1.88
#